data_AF-A0A0D1ACC4-F1
#
_entry.id   AF-A0A0D1ACC4-F1
#
_cell.length_a   1.000
_cell.length_b   1.000
_cell.length_c   1.000
_cell.angle_alpha   90.00
_cell.angle_beta   90.00
_cell.angle_gamma   90.00
#
_symmetry.space_group_name_H-M   'P 1'
#
loop_
_entity.id
_entity.type
_entity.pdbx_description
1 polymer ?
#
loop_
_entity_poly.entity_id
_entity_poly.type
_entity_poly.pdbx_seq_one_letter_code
_entity_poly.pdbx_strand_id
1 'polypeptide(L)'
;MKHRLILGVALLSVGLLAGCGQSSTSQSMSKSSSTSSQKVEQVNWNSNKAKKLHRFMTAWGKTMDQQYDNYTAKHNVKFYGLAYPNELSNNTTAVNDKAVTTELSTTGQGSKDYEVVAVYSDAANSDYNNKHLYLFAFHKNKPIVLVTMQNQGQTDNKIHFAATENTTLTSGFNKIVAGQTPTVKASASATSQSSSASSSSTTTSATYSYEEVGAMLFSKTFCTGTDVNQYPKSNVIYEKSKNANEAVVSTNTGQSALRYKISGDEVQLISLGSETKTDQYSLSSLAQETNSTPAEKKFIKTIMTYFDANKAQVASYEN
;
A
#
# COMPACT_ATOMS: atom_id res chain seq x y z
N MET A 1 -5.78 -62.95 -2.31
CA MET A 1 -6.89 -63.64 -1.60
C MET A 1 -8.06 -62.65 -1.59
N LYS A 2 -8.99 -62.69 -2.54
CA LYS A 2 -10.18 -63.56 -2.66
C LYS A 2 -11.16 -63.43 -1.49
N HIS A 3 -12.17 -62.58 -1.67
CA HIS A 3 -13.60 -62.76 -1.32
C HIS A 3 -14.35 -61.92 -2.39
N ARG A 4 -15.19 -62.39 -3.34
CA ARG A 4 -16.28 -63.40 -3.38
C ARG A 4 -17.24 -63.22 -2.20
N LEU A 5 -18.56 -63.05 -2.34
CA LEU A 5 -19.53 -63.09 -3.46
C LEU A 5 -20.90 -62.67 -2.85
N ILE A 6 -21.94 -62.53 -3.69
CA ILE A 6 -23.41 -62.75 -3.47
C ILE A 6 -24.22 -61.47 -3.74
N LEU A 7 -25.03 -61.33 -4.80
CA LEU A 7 -26.18 -62.08 -5.38
C LEU A 7 -27.51 -61.36 -5.06
N GLY A 8 -28.34 -61.15 -6.11
CA GLY A 8 -29.73 -60.65 -6.03
C GLY A 8 -30.05 -59.75 -7.24
N VAL A 9 -30.31 -60.28 -8.44
CA VAL A 9 -31.53 -60.91 -9.00
C VAL A 9 -32.68 -59.92 -9.32
N ALA A 10 -32.92 -59.80 -10.63
CA ALA A 10 -34.17 -59.62 -11.40
C ALA A 10 -35.01 -58.33 -11.31
N LEU A 11 -35.24 -57.72 -12.48
CA LEU A 11 -36.54 -57.58 -13.18
C LEU A 11 -36.28 -56.80 -14.50
N LEU A 12 -36.19 -57.42 -15.67
CA LEU A 12 -37.27 -57.80 -16.60
C LEU A 12 -38.22 -56.64 -16.99
N SER A 13 -37.91 -56.00 -18.13
CA SER A 13 -38.92 -55.47 -19.05
C SER A 13 -38.30 -55.23 -20.43
N VAL A 14 -38.59 -56.17 -21.34
CA VAL A 14 -38.40 -56.05 -22.78
C VAL A 14 -39.67 -55.41 -23.35
N GLY A 15 -39.49 -54.37 -24.17
CA GLY A 15 -40.52 -53.82 -25.04
C GLY A 15 -39.89 -53.42 -26.37
N LEU A 16 -40.09 -54.24 -27.40
CA LEU A 16 -39.75 -53.94 -28.78
C LEU A 16 -40.73 -52.91 -29.36
N LEU A 17 -40.23 -51.91 -30.08
CA LEU A 17 -40.94 -51.31 -31.21
C LEU A 17 -39.94 -50.91 -32.30
N ALA A 18 -40.27 -51.32 -33.52
CA ALA A 18 -39.48 -51.19 -34.74
C ALA A 18 -39.49 -49.75 -35.30
N GLY A 19 -38.41 -49.37 -35.98
CA GLY A 19 -38.33 -48.17 -36.80
C GLY A 19 -36.99 -48.09 -37.56
N CYS A 20 -37.05 -48.20 -38.88
CA CYS A 20 -35.92 -48.13 -39.81
C CYS A 20 -35.23 -46.75 -39.83
N GLY A 21 -33.94 -46.71 -40.21
CA GLY A 21 -33.40 -45.58 -40.99
C GLY A 21 -32.03 -45.03 -40.58
N GLN A 22 -31.12 -45.10 -41.55
CA GLN A 22 -30.12 -44.09 -41.92
C GLN A 22 -29.03 -43.65 -40.92
N SER A 23 -27.79 -43.99 -41.28
CA SER A 23 -26.54 -43.41 -40.78
C SER A 23 -26.54 -41.88 -40.82
N SER A 24 -26.15 -41.23 -39.72
CA SER A 24 -25.59 -39.87 -39.69
C SER A 24 -24.87 -39.62 -38.36
N THR A 25 -23.59 -39.27 -38.44
CA THR A 25 -22.71 -38.81 -37.37
C THR A 25 -23.37 -37.76 -36.47
N SER A 26 -23.25 -37.89 -35.14
CA SER A 26 -23.52 -36.81 -34.20
C SER A 26 -22.65 -36.95 -32.94
N GLN A 27 -21.72 -36.00 -32.80
CA GLN A 27 -20.90 -35.77 -31.61
C GLN A 27 -21.80 -35.58 -30.38
N SER A 28 -21.60 -36.38 -29.34
CA SER A 28 -22.17 -36.11 -28.02
C SER A 28 -21.12 -35.44 -27.13
N MET A 29 -21.43 -34.21 -26.77
CA MET A 29 -20.68 -33.34 -25.87
C MET A 29 -20.61 -33.95 -24.47
N SER A 30 -19.41 -34.26 -24.01
CA SER A 30 -19.14 -34.48 -22.59
C SER A 30 -19.24 -33.16 -21.84
N LYS A 31 -20.30 -33.03 -21.03
CA LYS A 31 -20.55 -31.94 -20.10
C LYS A 31 -19.50 -31.95 -18.98
N SER A 32 -18.38 -31.29 -19.22
CA SER A 32 -17.41 -30.97 -18.15
C SER A 32 -18.02 -29.92 -17.24
N SER A 33 -18.36 -30.33 -16.02
CA SER A 33 -18.65 -29.43 -14.91
C SER A 33 -17.42 -28.59 -14.62
N SER A 34 -17.43 -27.34 -15.08
CA SER A 34 -16.45 -26.33 -14.71
C SER A 34 -16.65 -25.95 -13.25
N THR A 35 -15.97 -26.67 -12.36
CA THR A 35 -15.64 -26.13 -11.04
C THR A 35 -14.90 -24.82 -11.30
N SER A 36 -15.53 -23.71 -10.90
CA SER A 36 -14.94 -22.38 -10.89
C SER A 36 -13.70 -22.42 -10.00
N SER A 37 -12.55 -22.71 -10.62
CA SER A 37 -11.25 -22.45 -10.03
C SER A 37 -11.15 -20.95 -9.90
N GLN A 38 -11.44 -20.43 -8.71
CA GLN A 38 -11.10 -19.07 -8.35
C GLN A 38 -9.63 -18.87 -8.68
N LYS A 39 -9.38 -18.02 -9.67
CA LYS A 39 -8.06 -17.55 -10.05
C LYS A 39 -7.40 -17.02 -8.77
N VAL A 40 -6.43 -17.76 -8.24
CA VAL A 40 -5.56 -17.27 -7.17
C VAL A 40 -4.89 -16.03 -7.76
N GLU A 41 -5.27 -14.84 -7.31
CA GLU A 41 -4.52 -13.64 -7.64
C GLU A 41 -3.08 -13.88 -7.18
N GLN A 42 -2.15 -13.84 -8.12
CA GLN A 42 -0.75 -14.12 -7.86
C GLN A 42 -0.23 -13.09 -6.85
N VAL A 43 0.27 -13.58 -5.71
CA VAL A 43 0.93 -12.72 -4.71
C VAL A 43 2.09 -12.01 -5.38
N ASN A 44 2.05 -10.68 -5.41
CA ASN A 44 3.05 -9.85 -6.07
C ASN A 44 3.36 -8.66 -5.16
N TRP A 45 3.99 -8.92 -4.00
CA TRP A 45 4.49 -7.84 -3.17
C TRP A 45 5.65 -7.14 -3.89
N ASN A 46 5.72 -5.81 -3.77
CA ASN A 46 6.76 -5.01 -4.40
C ASN A 46 6.96 -3.68 -3.67
N SER A 47 7.96 -2.92 -4.10
CA SER A 47 8.34 -1.64 -3.49
C SER A 47 7.20 -0.60 -3.48
N ASN A 48 6.33 -0.57 -4.48
CA ASN A 48 5.19 0.35 -4.50
C ASN A 48 4.17 0.01 -3.40
N LYS A 49 3.91 -1.29 -3.18
CA LYS A 49 3.05 -1.75 -2.09
C LYS A 49 3.70 -1.49 -0.73
N ALA A 50 5.01 -1.66 -0.60
CA ALA A 50 5.74 -1.31 0.61
C ALA A 50 5.65 0.19 0.95
N LYS A 51 5.79 1.08 -0.04
CA LYS A 51 5.61 2.54 0.14
C LYS A 51 4.18 2.89 0.60
N LYS A 52 3.16 2.27 -0.02
CA LYS A 52 1.75 2.44 0.40
C LYS A 52 1.53 1.96 1.83
N LEU A 53 2.12 0.83 2.21
CA LEU A 53 2.06 0.30 3.57
C LEU A 53 2.73 1.22 4.59
N HIS A 54 3.89 1.78 4.26
CA HIS A 54 4.57 2.74 5.12
C HIS A 54 3.69 3.96 5.40
N ARG A 55 3.16 4.60 4.36
CA ARG A 55 2.25 5.74 4.51
C ARG A 55 1.01 5.39 5.32
N PHE A 56 0.42 4.22 5.05
CA PHE A 56 -0.73 3.71 5.79
C PHE A 56 -0.42 3.55 7.28
N MET A 57 0.71 2.95 7.63
CA MET A 57 1.14 2.75 9.02
C MET A 57 1.42 4.06 9.74
N THR A 58 2.10 5.02 9.08
CA THR A 58 2.33 6.35 9.65
C THR A 58 1.00 7.06 9.94
N ALA A 59 0.05 7.01 9.01
CA ALA A 59 -1.24 7.66 9.19
C ALA A 59 -2.10 6.95 10.24
N TRP A 60 -2.12 5.62 10.23
CA TRP A 60 -2.85 4.82 11.21
C TRP A 60 -2.31 5.02 12.63
N GLY A 61 -0.99 5.00 12.80
CA GLY A 61 -0.35 5.27 14.10
C GLY A 61 -0.82 6.59 14.71
N LYS A 62 -0.88 7.67 13.92
CA LYS A 62 -1.40 8.97 14.38
C LYS A 62 -2.85 8.89 14.90
N THR A 63 -3.70 8.03 14.33
CA THR A 63 -5.09 7.88 14.82
C THR A 63 -5.17 7.22 16.20
N MET A 64 -4.10 6.54 16.60
CA MET A 64 -3.96 5.85 17.88
C MET A 64 -2.99 6.55 18.85
N ASP A 65 -2.46 7.73 18.47
CA ASP A 65 -1.38 8.42 19.17
C ASP A 65 -0.12 7.54 19.36
N GLN A 66 0.21 6.76 18.33
CA GLN A 66 1.33 5.81 18.31
C GLN A 66 2.25 6.08 17.11
N GLN A 67 3.56 5.91 17.29
CA GLN A 67 4.56 6.09 16.24
C GLN A 67 5.21 4.75 15.87
N TYR A 68 4.86 4.25 14.68
CA TYR A 68 5.37 2.99 14.14
C TYR A 68 6.50 3.22 13.13
N ASP A 69 7.63 2.55 13.37
CA ASP A 69 8.76 2.50 12.44
C ASP A 69 8.81 1.16 11.70
N ASN A 70 9.32 1.18 10.47
CA ASN A 70 9.59 -0.02 9.71
C ASN A 70 10.99 -0.56 10.02
N TYR A 71 11.09 -1.87 10.24
CA TYR A 71 12.35 -2.55 10.51
C TYR A 71 12.70 -3.53 9.39
N THR A 72 14.00 -3.63 9.11
CA THR A 72 14.56 -4.45 8.03
C THR A 72 15.69 -5.32 8.58
N ALA A 73 16.16 -6.31 7.84
CA ALA A 73 17.26 -7.17 8.29
C ALA A 73 18.53 -6.40 8.69
N LYS A 74 18.75 -5.20 8.12
CA LYS A 74 19.88 -4.31 8.44
C LYS A 74 19.57 -3.31 9.57
N HIS A 75 18.31 -3.09 9.91
CA HIS A 75 17.87 -2.13 10.90
C HIS A 75 16.79 -2.78 11.78
N ASN A 76 17.23 -3.38 12.88
CA ASN A 76 16.37 -4.13 13.79
C ASN A 76 15.86 -3.27 14.94
N VAL A 77 14.67 -3.60 15.44
CA VAL A 77 14.16 -3.13 16.73
C VAL A 77 14.46 -4.15 17.81
N LYS A 78 14.75 -3.69 19.02
CA LYS A 78 14.79 -4.53 20.22
C LYS A 78 13.40 -4.59 20.85
N PHE A 79 12.62 -5.62 20.51
CA PHE A 79 11.32 -5.89 21.10
C PHE A 79 11.51 -6.84 22.29
N TYR A 80 11.45 -6.31 23.52
CA TYR A 80 11.71 -7.05 24.76
C TYR A 80 13.01 -7.89 24.75
N GLY A 81 14.07 -7.34 24.16
CA GLY A 81 15.39 -7.97 24.07
C GLY A 81 15.63 -8.78 22.79
N LEU A 82 14.58 -9.09 22.03
CA LEU A 82 14.69 -9.80 20.76
C LEU A 82 14.82 -8.84 19.58
N ALA A 83 15.66 -9.19 18.61
CA ALA A 83 15.97 -8.34 17.46
C ALA A 83 15.06 -8.67 16.28
N TYR A 84 14.04 -7.85 16.02
CA TYR A 84 13.16 -8.03 14.86
C TYR A 84 13.55 -7.07 13.71
N PRO A 85 13.52 -7.53 12.45
CA PRO A 85 12.98 -8.81 11.96
C PRO A 85 13.90 -10.04 12.05
N ASN A 86 15.16 -9.93 12.48
CA ASN A 86 16.11 -11.05 12.43
C ASN A 86 15.65 -12.29 13.23
N GLU A 87 14.89 -12.10 14.30
CA GLU A 87 14.33 -13.17 15.12
C GLU A 87 13.42 -14.12 14.32
N LEU A 88 12.81 -13.64 13.22
CA LEU A 88 11.92 -14.45 12.38
C LEU A 88 12.59 -15.70 11.80
N SER A 89 13.91 -15.71 11.62
CA SER A 89 14.65 -16.88 11.11
C SER A 89 14.93 -17.95 12.16
N ASN A 90 14.68 -17.70 13.44
CA ASN A 90 15.05 -18.59 14.55
C ASN A 90 13.99 -19.66 14.86
N ASN A 91 12.88 -19.72 14.11
CA ASN A 91 11.75 -20.63 14.35
C ASN A 91 11.14 -20.51 15.77
N THR A 92 11.21 -19.30 16.33
CA THR A 92 10.68 -18.94 17.65
C THR A 92 9.23 -18.43 17.58
N THR A 93 8.64 -18.32 16.39
CA THR A 93 7.28 -17.81 16.19
C THR A 93 6.20 -18.86 16.46
N ALA A 94 5.15 -18.44 17.16
CA ALA A 94 3.86 -19.14 17.22
C ALA A 94 2.74 -18.21 16.77
N VAL A 95 1.70 -18.75 16.12
CA VAL A 95 0.47 -18.03 15.80
C VAL A 95 -0.72 -18.80 16.34
N ASN A 96 -1.53 -18.17 17.19
CA ASN A 96 -2.64 -18.81 17.91
C ASN A 96 -2.19 -20.12 18.60
N ASP A 97 -1.14 -20.03 19.41
CA ASP A 97 -0.52 -21.14 20.18
C ASP A 97 0.03 -22.30 19.36
N LYS A 98 0.16 -22.14 18.03
CA LYS A 98 0.77 -23.14 17.16
C LYS A 98 2.11 -22.64 16.67
N ALA A 99 3.14 -23.47 16.82
CA ALA A 99 4.44 -23.22 16.23
C ALA A 99 4.32 -23.10 14.70
N VAL A 100 4.92 -22.06 14.13
CA VAL A 100 4.89 -21.79 12.68
C VAL A 100 6.27 -21.40 12.19
N THR A 101 6.51 -21.61 10.91
CA THR A 101 7.71 -21.13 10.22
C THR A 101 7.46 -19.76 9.59
N THR A 102 8.43 -18.86 9.70
CA THR A 102 8.34 -17.50 9.17
C THR A 102 9.63 -17.12 8.46
N GLU A 103 9.54 -16.26 7.45
CA GLU A 103 10.71 -15.59 6.88
C GLU A 103 10.38 -14.18 6.41
N LEU A 104 11.40 -13.32 6.33
CA LEU A 104 11.26 -12.03 5.67
C LEU A 104 11.33 -12.26 4.14
N SER A 105 10.29 -11.86 3.42
CA SER A 105 10.14 -12.05 1.98
C SER A 105 9.97 -10.72 1.27
N THR A 106 10.73 -10.50 0.19
CA THR A 106 10.63 -9.28 -0.63
C THR A 106 9.48 -9.32 -1.63
N THR A 107 8.93 -10.52 -1.90
CA THR A 107 7.87 -10.76 -2.90
C THR A 107 6.57 -11.26 -2.28
N GLY A 108 6.59 -11.67 -1.01
CA GLY A 108 5.46 -12.32 -0.33
C GLY A 108 5.23 -13.76 -0.79
N GLN A 109 6.13 -14.31 -1.61
CA GLN A 109 6.13 -15.69 -2.05
C GLN A 109 7.26 -16.45 -1.34
N GLY A 110 7.03 -17.73 -1.08
CA GLY A 110 8.01 -18.62 -0.49
C GLY A 110 7.36 -19.93 -0.04
N SER A 111 8.01 -20.61 0.91
CA SER A 111 7.61 -21.94 1.38
C SER A 111 7.29 -21.99 2.87
N LYS A 112 7.40 -20.86 3.58
CA LYS A 112 7.10 -20.79 5.01
C LYS A 112 5.60 -20.68 5.24
N ASP A 113 5.18 -20.97 6.46
CA ASP A 113 3.78 -20.79 6.84
C ASP A 113 3.37 -19.31 6.68
N TYR A 114 4.28 -18.37 6.97
CA TYR A 114 4.08 -16.94 6.79
C TYR A 114 5.27 -16.28 6.10
N GLU A 115 5.00 -15.71 4.93
CA GLU A 115 5.93 -14.88 4.16
C GLU A 115 5.78 -13.42 4.61
N VAL A 116 6.63 -12.97 5.52
CA VAL A 116 6.55 -11.64 6.15
C VAL A 116 7.15 -10.60 5.21
N VAL A 117 6.33 -9.65 4.76
CA VAL A 117 6.75 -8.63 3.79
C VAL A 117 7.09 -7.28 4.41
N ALA A 118 6.67 -7.04 5.66
CA ALA A 118 7.10 -5.90 6.44
C ALA A 118 6.91 -6.13 7.95
N VAL A 119 7.79 -5.51 8.74
CA VAL A 119 7.72 -5.49 10.20
C VAL A 119 7.61 -4.05 10.67
N TYR A 120 6.64 -3.78 11.53
CA TYR A 120 6.44 -2.47 12.15
C TYR A 120 6.36 -2.59 13.66
N SER A 121 6.99 -1.66 14.38
CA SER A 121 6.87 -1.59 15.83
C SER A 121 6.94 -0.16 16.32
N ASP A 122 6.25 0.12 17.42
CA ASP A 122 6.33 1.36 18.19
C ASP A 122 7.32 1.26 19.36
N ALA A 123 8.04 0.14 19.49
CA ALA A 123 8.89 -0.16 20.64
C ALA A 123 10.04 0.83 20.90
N ALA A 124 10.46 1.61 19.89
CA ALA A 124 11.42 2.70 20.05
C ALA A 124 10.80 3.98 20.65
N ASN A 125 9.47 4.12 20.52
CA ASN A 125 8.72 5.33 20.77
C ASN A 125 7.59 5.14 21.80
N SER A 126 7.55 3.98 22.46
CA SER A 126 6.49 3.59 23.41
C SER A 126 7.04 3.15 24.75
N ASP A 127 6.22 3.35 25.78
CA ASP A 127 6.50 2.88 27.14
C ASP A 127 6.77 1.38 27.17
N TYR A 128 7.56 0.95 28.15
CA TYR A 128 8.01 -0.44 28.25
C TYR A 128 6.85 -1.45 28.21
N ASN A 129 5.69 -1.14 28.79
CA ASN A 129 4.56 -2.08 28.88
C ASN A 129 3.56 -2.01 27.72
N ASN A 130 3.75 -1.13 26.75
CA ASN A 130 2.76 -0.87 25.70
C ASN A 130 3.35 -0.97 24.28
N LYS A 131 4.31 -1.89 24.11
CA LYS A 131 4.97 -2.09 22.82
C LYS A 131 4.20 -3.09 21.98
N HIS A 132 4.01 -2.74 20.72
CA HIS A 132 3.35 -3.56 19.71
C HIS A 132 4.34 -3.92 18.61
N LEU A 133 4.28 -5.15 18.15
CA LEU A 133 5.04 -5.63 17.00
C LEU A 133 4.06 -6.23 15.99
N TYR A 134 3.96 -5.58 14.82
CA TYR A 134 3.12 -6.01 13.72
C TYR A 134 3.93 -6.66 12.62
N LEU A 135 3.45 -7.82 12.15
CA LEU A 135 3.95 -8.50 10.95
C LEU A 135 2.89 -8.43 9.85
N PHE A 136 3.24 -7.82 8.73
CA PHE A 136 2.44 -7.87 7.51
C PHE A 136 2.95 -9.03 6.67
N ALA A 137 2.11 -10.02 6.40
CA ALA A 137 2.55 -11.27 5.82
C ALA A 137 1.53 -11.87 4.84
N PHE A 138 1.98 -12.88 4.09
CA PHE A 138 1.09 -13.76 3.34
C PHE A 138 1.07 -15.14 4.00
N HIS A 139 -0.13 -15.63 4.31
CA HIS A 139 -0.36 -17.01 4.74
C HIS A 139 -1.17 -17.72 3.66
N LYS A 140 -0.59 -18.76 3.04
CA LYS A 140 -1.23 -19.49 1.93
C LYS A 140 -1.73 -18.54 0.83
N ASN A 141 -0.87 -17.62 0.41
CA ASN A 141 -1.14 -16.58 -0.58
C ASN A 141 -2.23 -15.56 -0.22
N LYS A 142 -2.69 -15.52 1.04
CA LYS A 142 -3.65 -14.53 1.51
C LYS A 142 -2.96 -13.51 2.43
N PRO A 143 -3.18 -12.20 2.22
CA PRO A 143 -2.69 -11.19 3.15
C PRO A 143 -3.24 -11.39 4.57
N ILE A 144 -2.37 -11.26 5.56
CA ILE A 144 -2.71 -11.28 6.98
C ILE A 144 -1.82 -10.28 7.73
N VAL A 145 -2.38 -9.70 8.80
CA VAL A 145 -1.63 -8.84 9.73
C VAL A 145 -1.63 -9.54 11.08
N LEU A 146 -0.43 -9.83 11.58
CA LEU A 146 -0.22 -10.43 12.89
C LEU A 146 0.27 -9.37 13.87
N VAL A 147 -0.04 -9.53 15.14
CA VAL A 147 0.40 -8.65 16.22
C VAL A 147 0.83 -9.46 17.43
N THR A 148 1.86 -8.96 18.13
CA THR A 148 2.18 -9.40 19.50
C THR A 148 2.46 -8.20 20.39
N MET A 149 2.11 -8.36 21.66
CA MET A 149 2.47 -7.48 22.77
C MET A 149 3.14 -8.29 23.89
N GLN A 150 3.60 -9.51 23.59
CA GLN A 150 4.18 -10.41 24.58
C GLN A 150 5.46 -9.79 25.16
N ASN A 151 5.40 -9.46 26.45
CA ASN A 151 6.49 -8.83 27.19
C ASN A 151 7.23 -9.78 28.15
N GLN A 152 6.76 -11.02 28.28
CA GLN A 152 7.36 -12.07 29.11
C GLN A 152 7.57 -13.33 28.28
N GLY A 153 8.59 -14.12 28.62
CA GLY A 153 8.78 -15.44 28.05
C GLY A 153 7.59 -16.36 28.34
N GLN A 154 7.30 -17.27 27.41
CA GLN A 154 6.33 -18.34 27.60
C GLN A 154 7.07 -19.67 27.82
N THR A 155 6.40 -20.66 28.42
CA THR A 155 6.99 -21.96 28.76
C THR A 155 7.48 -22.75 27.55
N ASP A 156 6.93 -22.47 26.36
CA ASP A 156 7.35 -23.07 25.09
C ASP A 156 8.53 -22.35 24.43
N ASN A 157 9.05 -21.30 25.07
CA ASN A 157 10.12 -20.42 24.56
C ASN A 157 9.79 -19.81 23.19
N LYS A 158 8.51 -19.58 22.89
CA LYS A 158 8.05 -18.95 21.65
C LYS A 158 7.52 -17.54 21.89
N ILE A 159 7.47 -16.79 20.78
CA ILE A 159 6.82 -15.50 20.69
C ILE A 159 5.49 -15.70 19.98
N HIS A 160 4.42 -15.47 20.73
CA HIS A 160 3.07 -15.72 20.29
C HIS A 160 2.50 -14.48 19.64
N PHE A 161 2.11 -14.65 18.38
CA PHE A 161 1.36 -13.69 17.61
C PHE A 161 -0.09 -14.15 17.49
N ALA A 162 -0.98 -13.18 17.32
CA ALA A 162 -2.34 -13.43 16.89
C ALA A 162 -2.63 -12.61 15.62
N ALA A 163 -3.65 -13.01 14.87
CA ALA A 163 -4.20 -12.12 13.84
C ALA A 163 -4.72 -10.85 14.52
N THR A 164 -4.39 -9.68 13.97
CA THR A 164 -4.88 -8.43 14.54
C THR A 164 -6.40 -8.35 14.44
N GLU A 165 -7.05 -7.94 15.53
CA GLU A 165 -8.46 -7.59 15.54
C GLU A 165 -8.70 -6.19 14.96
N ASN A 166 -7.64 -5.43 14.68
CA ASN A 166 -7.74 -4.10 14.10
C ASN A 166 -8.18 -4.18 12.62
N THR A 167 -9.48 -3.98 12.39
CA THR A 167 -10.09 -4.07 11.05
C THR A 167 -9.56 -3.02 10.08
N THR A 168 -9.04 -1.89 10.57
CA THR A 168 -8.39 -0.86 9.74
C THR A 168 -7.09 -1.42 9.16
N LEU A 169 -6.24 -2.04 9.97
CA LEU A 169 -5.00 -2.68 9.51
C LEU A 169 -5.27 -3.81 8.51
N THR A 170 -6.20 -4.71 8.83
CA THR A 170 -6.56 -5.84 7.95
C THR A 170 -7.11 -5.35 6.62
N SER A 171 -8.07 -4.41 6.63
CA SER A 171 -8.65 -3.86 5.40
C SER A 171 -7.64 -3.03 4.61
N GLY A 172 -6.79 -2.27 5.31
CA GLY A 172 -5.77 -1.42 4.71
C GLY A 172 -4.74 -2.25 3.96
N PHE A 173 -4.23 -3.30 4.59
CA PHE A 173 -3.29 -4.20 3.97
C PHE A 173 -3.89 -4.96 2.78
N ASN A 174 -5.14 -5.45 2.90
CA ASN A 174 -5.85 -6.07 1.77
C ASN A 174 -5.95 -5.13 0.56
N LYS A 175 -6.30 -3.86 0.79
CA LYS A 175 -6.34 -2.83 -0.26
C LYS A 175 -4.98 -2.61 -0.91
N ILE A 176 -3.91 -2.52 -0.11
CA ILE A 176 -2.54 -2.35 -0.62
C ILE A 176 -2.13 -3.53 -1.50
N VAL A 177 -2.43 -4.75 -1.05
CA VAL A 177 -2.13 -5.97 -1.81
C VAL A 177 -2.90 -6.01 -3.13
N ALA A 178 -4.15 -5.56 -3.14
CA ALA A 178 -4.96 -5.36 -4.34
C ALA A 178 -4.53 -4.14 -5.20
N GLY A 179 -3.44 -3.45 -4.84
CA GLY A 179 -2.92 -2.30 -5.58
C GLY A 179 -3.63 -0.97 -5.29
N GLN A 180 -4.60 -0.95 -4.39
CA GLN A 180 -5.33 0.25 -3.98
C GLN A 180 -4.56 1.05 -2.91
N THR A 181 -4.93 2.32 -2.72
CA THR A 181 -4.40 3.17 -1.64
C THR A 181 -5.42 3.19 -0.50
N PRO A 182 -5.11 2.64 0.68
CA PRO A 182 -6.03 2.66 1.82
C PRO A 182 -6.09 4.04 2.45
N THR A 183 -7.28 4.44 2.88
CA THR A 183 -7.50 5.64 3.69
C THR A 183 -7.74 5.22 5.14
N VAL A 184 -7.03 5.85 6.08
CA VAL A 184 -7.35 5.75 7.51
C VAL A 184 -8.40 6.80 7.82
N LYS A 185 -9.57 6.38 8.29
CA LYS A 185 -10.60 7.32 8.76
C LYS A 185 -10.09 7.89 10.08
N ALA A 186 -9.90 9.21 10.17
CA ALA A 186 -9.53 9.86 11.42
C ALA A 186 -10.60 9.55 12.48
N SER A 187 -10.17 9.01 13.63
CA SER A 187 -11.02 8.90 14.81
C SER A 187 -11.24 10.31 15.35
N ALA A 188 -12.42 10.87 15.07
CA ALA A 188 -12.91 12.05 15.78
C ALA A 188 -13.45 11.57 17.13
N SER A 189 -12.87 12.11 18.21
CA SER A 189 -13.52 12.08 19.52
C SER A 189 -14.94 12.64 19.39
N ALA A 190 -15.89 11.99 20.06
CA ALA A 190 -17.32 12.09 19.82
C ALA A 190 -17.86 13.53 19.92
N THR A 191 -18.57 13.97 18.88
CA THR A 191 -19.76 14.81 19.01
C THR A 191 -20.70 14.47 17.86
N SER A 192 -21.90 14.04 18.23
CA SER A 192 -22.97 13.59 17.36
C SER A 192 -23.46 14.72 16.46
N GLN A 193 -23.43 14.54 15.14
CA GLN A 193 -24.52 15.04 14.29
C GLN A 193 -24.63 14.24 13.00
N SER A 194 -25.81 13.68 12.81
CA SER A 194 -26.26 13.00 11.61
C SER A 194 -26.29 13.97 10.43
N SER A 195 -25.68 13.58 9.32
CA SER A 195 -26.18 13.95 7.99
C SER A 195 -25.76 12.91 6.97
N SER A 196 -26.78 12.25 6.43
CA SER A 196 -26.76 11.41 5.23
C SER A 196 -26.28 12.22 4.02
N ALA A 197 -25.22 11.74 3.36
CA ALA A 197 -24.91 12.13 1.99
C ALA A 197 -24.28 10.94 1.25
N SER A 198 -25.05 10.42 0.30
CA SER A 198 -24.64 9.48 -0.74
C SER A 198 -23.79 10.23 -1.77
N SER A 199 -22.63 9.70 -2.17
CA SER A 199 -21.92 10.11 -3.40
C SER A 199 -20.68 9.22 -3.57
N SER A 200 -20.79 8.15 -4.38
CA SER A 200 -20.45 8.14 -5.80
C SER A 200 -18.96 8.32 -6.06
N SER A 201 -18.29 7.19 -6.31
CA SER A 201 -16.98 7.13 -6.95
C SER A 201 -17.07 7.74 -8.35
N THR A 202 -16.55 8.95 -8.52
CA THR A 202 -16.33 9.52 -9.85
C THR A 202 -14.84 9.62 -10.09
N THR A 203 -14.35 8.71 -10.92
CA THR A 203 -13.06 8.82 -11.61
C THR A 203 -13.19 9.97 -12.60
N THR A 204 -12.83 11.19 -12.17
CA THR A 204 -12.67 12.33 -13.07
C THR A 204 -11.18 12.57 -13.23
N SER A 205 -10.65 12.43 -14.46
CA SER A 205 -9.29 12.85 -14.80
C SER A 205 -9.16 14.36 -14.52
N ALA A 206 -8.66 14.72 -13.34
CA ALA A 206 -8.40 16.09 -12.98
C ALA A 206 -7.16 16.56 -13.76
N THR A 207 -7.36 17.48 -14.71
CA THR A 207 -6.27 18.18 -15.39
C THR A 207 -5.70 19.23 -14.45
N TYR A 208 -4.43 19.10 -14.06
CA TYR A 208 -3.72 20.09 -13.23
C TYR A 208 -2.85 21.00 -14.09
N SER A 209 -2.81 22.29 -13.76
CA SER A 209 -1.88 23.24 -14.37
C SER A 209 -0.43 22.94 -13.98
N TYR A 210 0.52 23.42 -14.78
CA TYR A 210 1.94 23.29 -14.44
C TYR A 210 2.27 23.89 -13.07
N GLU A 211 1.63 24.99 -12.69
CA GLU A 211 1.85 25.68 -11.43
C GLU A 211 1.31 24.89 -10.24
N GLU A 212 0.12 24.28 -10.37
CA GLU A 212 -0.41 23.36 -9.36
C GLU A 212 0.50 22.16 -9.16
N VAL A 213 0.98 21.56 -10.26
CA VAL A 213 1.94 20.44 -10.20
C VAL A 213 3.25 20.88 -9.54
N GLY A 214 3.71 22.10 -9.82
CA GLY A 214 4.87 22.68 -9.15
C GLY A 214 4.67 22.84 -7.65
N ALA A 215 3.51 23.36 -7.23
CA ALA A 215 3.17 23.50 -5.82
C ALA A 215 3.07 22.14 -5.11
N MET A 216 2.55 21.12 -5.79
CA MET A 216 2.52 19.74 -5.28
C MET A 216 3.93 19.17 -5.09
N LEU A 217 4.80 19.31 -6.10
CA LEU A 217 6.20 18.87 -6.01
C LEU A 217 6.95 19.63 -4.90
N PHE A 218 6.74 20.94 -4.80
CA PHE A 218 7.34 21.76 -3.76
C PHE A 218 6.92 21.28 -2.36
N SER A 219 5.60 21.11 -2.15
CA SER A 219 5.05 20.57 -0.91
C SER A 219 5.63 19.20 -0.55
N LYS A 220 5.79 18.33 -1.55
CA LYS A 220 6.26 16.96 -1.33
C LYS A 220 7.74 16.89 -1.00
N THR A 221 8.56 17.72 -1.66
CA THR A 221 10.01 17.57 -1.62
C THR A 221 10.67 18.49 -0.60
N PHE A 222 10.10 19.67 -0.35
CA PHE A 222 10.74 20.66 0.52
C PHE A 222 10.00 20.86 1.84
N CYS A 223 8.71 20.56 1.94
CA CYS A 223 7.96 20.78 3.19
C CYS A 223 7.94 19.53 4.09
N THR A 224 8.21 19.71 5.38
CA THR A 224 7.95 18.68 6.40
C THR A 224 6.51 18.81 6.93
N GLY A 225 5.55 18.24 6.19
CA GLY A 225 4.12 18.36 6.52
C GLY A 225 3.45 19.55 5.81
N THR A 226 2.41 20.14 6.42
CA THR A 226 1.58 21.21 5.81
C THR A 226 1.96 22.62 6.31
N ASP A 227 3.20 22.84 6.75
CA ASP A 227 3.65 24.16 7.22
C ASP A 227 4.64 24.79 6.23
N VAL A 228 4.15 25.77 5.47
CA VAL A 228 4.95 26.52 4.48
C VAL A 228 5.68 27.68 5.15
N ASN A 229 5.30 28.04 6.37
CA ASN A 229 5.92 29.14 7.11
C ASN A 229 7.33 28.79 7.60
N GLN A 230 7.71 27.51 7.49
CA GLN A 230 9.11 27.07 7.59
C GLN A 230 10.01 27.78 6.56
N TYR A 231 9.44 28.30 5.46
CA TYR A 231 10.16 29.03 4.43
C TYR A 231 9.67 30.48 4.33
N PRO A 232 10.58 31.47 4.26
CA PRO A 232 10.19 32.85 3.97
C PRO A 232 9.42 32.90 2.65
N LYS A 233 8.35 33.70 2.59
CA LYS A 233 7.58 33.88 1.34
C LYS A 233 8.44 34.27 0.15
N SER A 234 9.48 35.09 0.36
CA SER A 234 10.47 35.49 -0.66
C SER A 234 11.30 34.32 -1.20
N ASN A 235 11.24 33.16 -0.56
CA ASN A 235 12.11 32.03 -0.85
C ASN A 235 11.44 30.92 -1.63
N VAL A 236 10.13 31.00 -1.89
CA VAL A 236 9.38 29.98 -2.61
C VAL A 236 9.17 30.44 -4.04
N ILE A 237 9.91 29.86 -4.99
CA ILE A 237 9.99 30.33 -6.38
C ILE A 237 9.44 29.27 -7.33
N TYR A 238 8.72 29.73 -8.35
CA TYR A 238 8.25 28.93 -9.47
C TYR A 238 8.58 29.64 -10.78
N GLU A 239 9.11 28.89 -11.74
CA GLU A 239 9.44 29.39 -13.07
C GLU A 239 9.02 28.37 -14.12
N LYS A 240 8.39 28.82 -15.20
CA LYS A 240 8.04 27.99 -16.35
C LYS A 240 8.82 28.47 -17.58
N SER A 241 9.49 27.55 -18.26
CA SER A 241 10.19 27.87 -19.49
C SER A 241 9.21 28.31 -20.58
N LYS A 242 9.53 29.41 -21.28
CA LYS A 242 8.74 29.92 -22.42
C LYS A 242 8.84 29.01 -23.66
N ASN A 243 9.96 28.28 -23.79
CA ASN A 243 10.34 27.57 -25.02
C ASN A 243 10.39 26.04 -24.85
N ALA A 244 10.13 25.52 -23.65
CA ALA A 244 10.15 24.09 -23.35
C ALA A 244 8.97 23.69 -22.43
N ASN A 245 8.54 22.43 -22.49
CA ASN A 245 7.56 21.83 -21.57
C ASN A 245 8.12 21.60 -20.16
N GLU A 246 8.91 22.55 -19.65
CA GLU A 246 9.67 22.47 -18.41
C GLU A 246 9.27 23.57 -17.43
N ALA A 247 9.26 23.23 -16.15
CA ALA A 247 9.17 24.19 -15.07
C ALA A 247 10.11 23.82 -13.93
N VAL A 248 10.39 24.80 -13.07
CA VAL A 248 11.29 24.69 -11.93
C VAL A 248 10.58 25.22 -10.69
N VAL A 249 10.74 24.52 -9.57
CA VAL A 249 10.42 25.03 -8.23
C VAL A 249 11.65 24.99 -7.35
N SER A 250 11.85 25.99 -6.49
CA SER A 250 13.05 26.09 -5.65
C SER A 250 12.81 26.83 -4.33
N THR A 251 13.69 26.56 -3.38
CA THR A 251 13.88 27.38 -2.17
C THR A 251 15.09 28.31 -2.38
N ASN A 252 14.99 29.61 -2.11
CA ASN A 252 16.07 30.61 -2.34
C ASN A 252 17.48 30.18 -1.86
N THR A 253 18.52 30.67 -2.55
CA THR A 253 19.96 30.29 -2.48
C THR A 253 20.33 28.95 -3.13
N GLY A 254 19.99 28.76 -4.41
CA GLY A 254 20.84 28.05 -5.40
C GLY A 254 21.24 26.58 -5.15
N GLN A 255 20.84 25.94 -4.05
CA GLN A 255 21.30 24.61 -3.66
C GLN A 255 20.23 23.52 -3.80
N SER A 256 18.95 23.90 -3.91
CA SER A 256 17.84 22.93 -3.99
C SER A 256 16.75 23.42 -4.92
N ALA A 257 16.80 22.95 -6.17
CA ALA A 257 15.80 23.20 -7.20
C ALA A 257 15.34 21.88 -7.81
N LEU A 258 14.05 21.80 -8.13
CA LEU A 258 13.45 20.68 -8.83
C LEU A 258 12.97 21.16 -10.19
N ARG A 259 13.58 20.62 -11.24
CA ARG A 259 13.10 20.79 -12.61
C ARG A 259 12.19 19.64 -12.97
N TYR A 260 11.08 19.90 -13.65
CA TYR A 260 10.14 18.87 -14.07
C TYR A 260 9.49 19.14 -15.43
N LYS A 261 9.05 18.07 -16.07
CA LYS A 261 8.24 18.06 -17.29
C LYS A 261 6.90 17.39 -17.04
N ILE A 262 5.86 17.81 -17.76
CA ILE A 262 4.57 17.13 -17.78
C ILE A 262 4.30 16.64 -19.21
N SER A 263 4.01 15.34 -19.34
CA SER A 263 3.61 14.69 -20.59
C SER A 263 2.38 13.82 -20.34
N GLY A 264 1.20 14.30 -20.73
CA GLY A 264 -0.05 13.61 -20.41
C GLY A 264 -0.27 13.51 -18.90
N ASP A 265 -0.41 12.29 -18.37
CA ASP A 265 -0.54 12.00 -16.92
C ASP A 265 0.81 11.87 -16.22
N GLU A 266 1.94 12.03 -16.91
CA GLU A 266 3.28 11.79 -16.35
C GLU A 266 3.99 13.09 -15.96
N VAL A 267 4.58 13.10 -14.77
CA VAL A 267 5.48 14.14 -14.26
C VAL A 267 6.87 13.54 -14.12
N GLN A 268 7.83 14.05 -14.90
CA GLN A 268 9.22 13.62 -14.88
C GLN A 268 10.08 14.64 -14.13
N LEU A 269 10.84 14.20 -13.13
CA LEU A 269 11.86 15.03 -12.49
C LEU A 269 13.17 14.97 -13.28
N ILE A 270 13.76 16.15 -13.49
CA ILE A 270 15.03 16.32 -14.18
C ILE A 270 16.06 16.72 -13.13
N SER A 271 17.00 15.80 -12.84
CA SER A 271 18.14 16.07 -11.97
C SER A 271 19.01 17.19 -12.56
N LEU A 272 19.46 18.12 -11.72
CA LEU A 272 20.39 19.21 -12.08
C LEU A 272 21.88 18.81 -11.87
N GLY A 273 22.18 17.52 -11.68
CA GLY A 273 23.53 16.99 -11.46
C GLY A 273 23.92 15.83 -12.39
N SER A 274 25.21 15.45 -12.37
CA SER A 274 25.86 14.46 -13.26
C SER A 274 25.36 13.01 -13.19
N GLU A 275 24.32 12.74 -12.40
CA GLU A 275 23.62 11.46 -12.38
C GLU A 275 22.17 11.65 -12.83
N THR A 276 21.87 11.14 -14.02
CA THR A 276 20.53 11.05 -14.61
C THR A 276 19.70 10.00 -13.87
N LYS A 277 19.20 10.35 -12.68
CA LYS A 277 18.05 9.65 -12.08
C LYS A 277 16.78 10.45 -12.37
N THR A 278 15.98 9.95 -13.29
CA THR A 278 14.65 10.46 -13.60
C THR A 278 13.65 9.79 -12.67
N ASP A 279 13.32 10.43 -11.56
CA ASP A 279 12.15 10.02 -10.78
C ASP A 279 10.88 10.42 -11.55
N GLN A 280 9.91 9.52 -11.63
CA GLN A 280 8.65 9.71 -12.37
C GLN A 280 7.45 9.54 -11.46
N TYR A 281 6.45 10.39 -11.63
CA TYR A 281 5.16 10.33 -10.94
C TYR A 281 4.02 10.39 -11.94
N SER A 282 2.89 9.74 -11.64
CA SER A 282 1.63 10.12 -12.31
C SER A 282 1.03 11.36 -11.64
N LEU A 283 0.33 12.22 -12.38
CA LEU A 283 -0.38 13.39 -11.83
C LEU A 283 -1.40 12.94 -10.79
N SER A 284 -2.11 11.85 -11.09
CA SER A 284 -3.02 11.20 -10.17
C SER A 284 -2.36 10.81 -8.83
N SER A 285 -1.14 10.26 -8.85
CA SER A 285 -0.42 9.87 -7.63
C SER A 285 0.11 11.08 -6.87
N LEU A 286 0.62 12.08 -7.60
CA LEU A 286 1.12 13.32 -7.01
C LEU A 286 0.00 14.11 -6.34
N ALA A 287 -1.13 14.28 -7.03
CA ALA A 287 -2.31 14.93 -6.48
C ALA A 287 -2.94 14.13 -5.34
N GLN A 288 -2.91 12.80 -5.41
CA GLN A 288 -3.36 11.97 -4.29
C GLN A 288 -2.50 12.21 -3.03
N GLU A 289 -1.20 12.45 -3.18
CA GLU A 289 -0.28 12.68 -2.06
C GLU A 289 -0.29 14.09 -1.49
N THR A 290 -0.66 15.08 -2.29
CA THR A 290 -0.40 16.49 -1.95
C THR A 290 -1.61 17.41 -2.12
N ASN A 291 -2.72 16.92 -2.71
CA ASN A 291 -3.87 17.73 -3.08
C ASN A 291 -5.23 17.01 -2.88
N SER A 292 -5.33 16.06 -1.95
CA SER A 292 -6.54 15.27 -1.71
C SER A 292 -7.45 15.86 -0.64
N THR A 293 -6.88 16.28 0.49
CA THR A 293 -7.66 16.80 1.63
C THR A 293 -7.95 18.29 1.49
N PRO A 294 -8.97 18.84 2.17
CA PRO A 294 -9.20 20.29 2.20
C PRO A 294 -8.00 21.08 2.74
N ALA A 295 -7.26 20.52 3.69
CA ALA A 295 -6.06 21.11 4.25
C ALA A 295 -4.92 21.14 3.24
N GLU A 296 -4.68 20.03 2.53
CA GLU A 296 -3.73 19.92 1.42
C GLU A 296 -4.09 20.90 0.29
N LYS A 297 -5.34 20.92 -0.15
CA LYS A 297 -5.82 21.86 -1.17
C LYS A 297 -5.58 23.31 -0.77
N LYS A 298 -5.85 23.64 0.49
CA LYS A 298 -5.57 24.98 1.06
C LYS A 298 -4.06 25.24 1.07
N PHE A 299 -3.25 24.24 1.41
CA PHE A 299 -1.80 24.33 1.47
C PHE A 299 -1.17 24.56 0.09
N ILE A 300 -1.56 23.77 -0.90
CA ILE A 300 -1.15 23.95 -2.31
C ILE A 300 -1.53 25.34 -2.80
N LYS A 301 -2.75 25.81 -2.49
CA LYS A 301 -3.17 27.17 -2.81
C LYS A 301 -2.26 28.22 -2.16
N THR A 302 -1.86 28.05 -0.90
CA THR A 302 -0.93 28.97 -0.23
C THR A 302 0.42 29.01 -0.93
N ILE A 303 1.00 27.86 -1.31
CA ILE A 303 2.26 27.81 -2.06
C ILE A 303 2.14 28.56 -3.39
N MET A 304 1.03 28.38 -4.12
CA MET A 304 0.79 29.13 -5.36
C MET A 304 0.72 30.64 -5.14
N THR A 305 0.14 31.11 -4.02
CA THR A 305 0.18 32.56 -3.72
C THR A 305 1.60 33.10 -3.47
N TYR A 306 2.53 32.24 -3.06
CA TYR A 306 3.93 32.62 -2.89
C TYR A 306 4.63 32.67 -4.24
N PHE A 307 4.35 31.71 -5.13
CA PHE A 307 4.78 31.76 -6.53
C PHE A 307 4.35 33.05 -7.20
N ASP A 308 3.06 33.40 -7.11
CA ASP A 308 2.51 34.64 -7.67
C ASP A 308 3.23 35.89 -7.17
N ALA A 309 3.49 35.96 -5.86
CA ALA A 309 4.16 37.11 -5.25
C ALA A 309 5.60 37.28 -5.72
N ASN A 310 6.25 36.20 -6.15
CA ASN A 310 7.65 36.21 -6.61
C ASN A 310 7.78 36.23 -8.15
N LYS A 311 6.67 36.19 -8.93
CA LYS A 311 6.70 36.25 -10.41
C LYS A 311 7.45 37.48 -10.94
N ALA A 312 7.44 38.61 -10.23
CA ALA A 312 8.14 39.84 -10.63
C ALA A 312 9.65 39.86 -10.32
N GLN A 313 10.14 39.00 -9.41
CA GLN A 313 11.56 38.94 -9.01
C GLN A 313 12.41 38.12 -9.99
N VAL A 314 11.80 37.26 -10.79
CA VAL A 314 12.49 36.39 -11.76
C VAL A 314 12.75 37.11 -13.10
N ALA A 315 11.92 38.10 -13.45
CA ALA A 315 12.08 38.90 -14.66
C ALA A 315 13.34 39.79 -14.68
N SER A 316 14.02 39.97 -13.53
CA SER A 316 15.28 40.73 -13.44
C SER A 316 16.54 39.88 -13.66
N TYR A 317 16.42 38.56 -13.87
CA TYR A 317 17.54 37.65 -14.13
C TYR A 317 17.68 37.25 -15.61
N GLU A 318 16.78 37.71 -16.49
CA GLU A 318 16.86 37.52 -17.96
C GLU A 318 17.43 38.77 -18.70
N ASN A 319 18.19 39.64 -18.03
CA ASN A 319 19.02 40.67 -18.69
C ASN A 319 20.50 40.49 -18.37
#